data_AF-A0A090IK73-F1
#
_entry.id   AF-A0A090IK73-F1
#
_cell.length_a   1.000
_cell.length_b   1.000
_cell.length_c   1.000
_cell.angle_alpha   90.00
_cell.angle_beta   90.00
_cell.angle_gamma   90.00
#
_symmetry.space_group_name_H-M   'P 1'
#
loop_
_entity.id
_entity.type
_entity.pdbx_description
1 polymer ?
#
loop_
_entity_poly.entity_id
_entity_poly.type
_entity_poly.pdbx_seq_one_letter_code
_entity_poly.pdbx_strand_id
1 'polypeptide(L)'
;MKMKLYRGICVKESDFERVKQDILTNGINHLYSESRFQNQLDFIDQSEVALLKNKNAVSESDIQNVVCSHYIFATGDKYGADFYSRRSAVEGDVGLVVEFEVSLDQLMIDGNDYFNKLPIWKPQSQDDLMLAKMIYGEEIEHYVNKIRSTSPKFDFDIWLRLARQDTKLIIAHHQNTKVCLKAGHLGNYHSAFIVRSPVSACKVTNVSRVENFVPKNSVPLATFN
;
A
#
# COMPACT_ATOMS: atom_id res chain seq x y z
N MET A 1 0.30 17.26 3.47
CA MET A 1 0.30 16.90 2.02
C MET A 1 -0.76 15.82 1.79
N LYS A 2 -1.47 15.88 0.66
CA LYS A 2 -2.44 14.86 0.23
C LYS A 2 -1.87 14.05 -0.93
N MET A 3 -2.33 12.81 -1.07
CA MET A 3 -1.98 11.92 -2.17
C MET A 3 -3.23 11.34 -2.81
N LYS A 4 -3.22 11.31 -4.14
CA LYS A 4 -4.26 10.65 -4.93
C LYS A 4 -3.95 9.15 -5.01
N LEU A 5 -4.91 8.33 -4.62
CA LEU A 5 -4.84 6.87 -4.66
C LEU A 5 -6.06 6.29 -5.39
N TYR A 6 -5.95 5.01 -5.72
CA TYR A 6 -6.95 4.26 -6.45
C TYR A 6 -7.27 2.95 -5.74
N ARG A 7 -8.54 2.60 -5.63
CA ARG A 7 -8.98 1.31 -5.09
C ARG A 7 -9.81 0.57 -6.12
N GLY A 8 -9.40 -0.66 -6.41
CA GLY A 8 -10.20 -1.61 -7.17
C GLY A 8 -11.18 -2.36 -6.29
N ILE A 9 -12.43 -2.46 -6.74
CA ILE A 9 -13.48 -3.24 -6.09
C ILE A 9 -14.16 -4.09 -7.16
N CYS A 10 -14.34 -5.38 -6.88
CA CYS A 10 -15.14 -6.28 -7.70
C CYS A 10 -16.56 -6.33 -7.15
N VAL A 11 -17.57 -6.11 -7.99
CA VAL A 11 -19.00 -6.16 -7.60
C VAL A 11 -19.80 -6.89 -8.66
N LYS A 12 -20.98 -7.41 -8.29
CA LYS A 12 -21.93 -7.91 -9.30
C LYS A 12 -22.39 -6.77 -10.20
N GLU A 13 -22.63 -7.08 -11.47
CA GLU A 13 -23.17 -6.13 -12.45
C GLU A 13 -24.45 -5.44 -11.93
N SER A 14 -25.36 -6.22 -11.35
CA SER A 14 -26.62 -5.73 -10.79
C SER A 14 -26.45 -4.78 -9.58
N ASP A 15 -25.29 -4.81 -8.92
CA ASP A 15 -24.98 -4.00 -7.75
C ASP A 15 -24.16 -2.75 -8.08
N PHE A 16 -23.70 -2.58 -9.33
CA PHE A 16 -22.74 -1.55 -9.70
C PHE A 16 -23.20 -0.14 -9.31
N GLU A 17 -24.36 0.31 -9.81
CA GLU A 17 -24.85 1.68 -9.53
C GLU A 17 -25.17 1.88 -8.04
N ARG A 18 -25.67 0.84 -7.36
CA ARG A 18 -25.94 0.90 -5.92
C ARG A 18 -24.66 1.10 -5.12
N VAL A 19 -23.60 0.32 -5.39
CA VAL A 19 -22.32 0.42 -4.69
C VAL A 19 -21.62 1.74 -5.03
N LYS A 20 -21.66 2.17 -6.29
CA LYS A 20 -21.15 3.48 -6.71
C LYS A 20 -21.82 4.61 -5.93
N GLN A 21 -23.15 4.62 -5.85
CA GLN A 21 -23.88 5.65 -5.11
C GLN A 21 -23.59 5.60 -3.61
N ASP A 22 -23.47 4.41 -3.03
CA ASP A 22 -23.09 4.26 -1.62
C ASP A 22 -21.70 4.84 -1.35
N ILE A 23 -20.69 4.54 -2.17
CA ILE A 23 -19.34 5.07 -2.01
C ILE A 23 -19.30 6.60 -2.15
N LEU A 24 -20.06 7.16 -3.10
CA LEU A 24 -20.16 8.61 -3.28
C LEU A 24 -20.88 9.31 -2.12
N THR A 25 -21.80 8.63 -1.45
CA THR A 25 -22.61 9.19 -0.36
C THR A 25 -21.92 9.01 1.00
N ASN A 26 -21.38 7.81 1.25
CA ASN A 26 -20.92 7.35 2.55
C ASN A 26 -19.38 7.18 2.62
N GLY A 27 -18.68 7.27 1.50
CA GLY A 27 -17.24 7.06 1.41
C GLY A 27 -16.87 5.58 1.35
N ILE A 28 -15.58 5.28 1.58
CA ILE A 28 -15.05 3.92 1.56
C ILE A 28 -14.88 3.43 3.00
N ASN A 29 -15.74 2.53 3.42
CA ASN A 29 -15.65 1.86 4.72
C ASN A 29 -15.00 0.47 4.61
N HIS A 30 -14.78 -0.17 5.76
CA HIS A 30 -14.13 -1.48 5.86
C HIS A 30 -14.98 -2.64 5.28
N LEU A 31 -16.28 -2.45 5.06
CA LEU A 31 -17.15 -3.48 4.45
C LEU A 31 -16.76 -3.76 3.00
N TYR A 32 -16.06 -2.81 2.37
CA TYR A 32 -15.51 -3.00 1.03
C TYR A 32 -14.17 -3.75 1.04
N SER A 33 -13.60 -4.11 2.19
CA SER A 33 -12.35 -4.87 2.31
C SER A 33 -12.53 -6.35 1.92
N GLU A 34 -11.55 -6.92 1.21
CA GLU A 34 -11.59 -8.32 0.76
C GLU A 34 -11.51 -9.34 1.90
N SER A 35 -10.90 -9.01 3.03
CA SER A 35 -10.86 -9.89 4.20
C SER A 35 -11.98 -9.55 5.18
N ARG A 36 -12.95 -10.47 5.26
CA ARG A 36 -14.01 -10.50 6.28
C ARG A 36 -13.49 -10.76 7.70
N PHE A 37 -12.18 -10.83 7.89
CA PHE A 37 -11.50 -11.06 9.17
C PHE A 37 -10.70 -9.82 9.55
N GLN A 38 -11.10 -9.16 10.64
CA GLN A 38 -10.23 -8.40 11.57
C GLN A 38 -9.03 -7.66 10.96
N ASN A 39 -9.22 -6.87 9.89
CA ASN A 39 -8.17 -6.03 9.33
C ASN A 39 -7.93 -4.80 10.21
N GLN A 40 -7.47 -5.02 11.43
CA GLN A 40 -7.01 -3.98 12.31
C GLN A 40 -5.49 -3.90 12.19
N LEU A 41 -4.99 -2.71 11.94
CA LEU A 41 -3.57 -2.42 11.96
C LEU A 41 -3.29 -1.22 12.84
N ASP A 42 -2.12 -1.29 13.46
CA ASP A 42 -1.58 -0.25 14.32
C ASP A 42 -0.90 0.83 13.47
N PHE A 43 -1.53 2.00 13.43
CA PHE A 43 -0.92 3.20 12.88
C PHE A 43 -0.18 3.93 14.00
N ILE A 44 1.09 4.25 13.77
CA ILE A 44 1.92 5.04 14.68
C ILE A 44 1.73 6.51 14.30
N ASP A 45 1.53 7.38 15.28
CA ASP A 45 1.44 8.81 15.00
C ASP A 45 2.66 9.30 14.21
N GLN A 46 2.44 10.15 13.20
CA GLN A 46 3.51 10.58 12.30
C GLN A 46 4.60 11.40 13.00
N SER A 47 4.23 12.17 14.02
CA SER A 47 5.22 12.88 14.84
C SER A 47 6.12 11.90 15.60
N GLU A 48 5.54 10.79 16.05
CA GLU A 48 6.26 9.72 16.72
C GLU A 48 7.15 8.92 15.76
N VAL A 49 6.67 8.61 14.55
CA VAL A 49 7.52 7.98 13.50
C VAL A 49 8.77 8.82 13.25
N ALA A 50 8.62 10.14 13.09
CA ALA A 50 9.75 11.05 12.86
C ALA A 50 10.73 11.10 14.04
N LEU A 51 10.23 11.03 15.28
CA LEU A 51 11.07 10.99 16.49
C LEU A 51 11.82 9.66 16.60
N LEU A 52 11.10 8.53 16.48
CA LEU A 52 11.64 7.19 16.65
C LEU A 52 12.65 6.83 15.57
N LYS A 53 12.47 7.31 14.34
CA LYS A 53 13.42 7.11 13.23
C LYS A 53 14.85 7.48 13.59
N ASN A 54 15.04 8.51 14.42
CA ASN A 54 16.35 9.04 14.77
C ASN A 54 17.00 8.35 15.98
N LYS A 55 16.27 7.49 16.71
CA LYS A 55 16.83 6.76 17.85
C LYS A 55 17.84 5.72 17.40
N ASN A 56 18.78 5.38 18.28
CA ASN A 56 19.78 4.33 18.02
C ASN A 56 19.17 2.94 18.13
N ALA A 57 18.26 2.75 19.08
CA ALA A 57 17.46 1.54 19.26
C ALA A 57 16.01 1.95 19.50
N VAL A 58 15.07 1.13 19.07
CA VAL A 58 13.63 1.33 19.29
C VAL A 58 13.04 -0.01 19.72
N SER A 59 12.24 0.05 20.78
CA SER A 59 11.51 -1.07 21.36
C SER A 59 10.00 -0.82 21.25
N GLU A 60 9.18 -1.84 21.48
CA GLU A 60 7.72 -1.68 21.43
C GLU A 60 7.25 -0.65 22.47
N SER A 61 7.91 -0.58 23.62
CA SER A 61 7.62 0.40 24.68
C SER A 61 7.89 1.85 24.29
N ASP A 62 8.70 2.08 23.25
CA ASP A 62 8.93 3.42 22.73
C ASP A 62 7.74 3.95 21.91
N ILE A 63 6.82 3.07 21.48
CA ILE A 63 5.64 3.42 20.70
C ILE A 63 4.48 3.65 21.67
N GLN A 64 4.11 4.91 21.88
CA GLN A 64 3.10 5.34 22.84
C GLN A 64 1.77 5.68 22.19
N ASN A 65 1.77 6.19 20.94
CA ASN A 65 0.57 6.65 20.25
C ASN A 65 0.25 5.74 19.06
N VAL A 66 -0.36 4.61 19.39
CA VAL A 66 -0.88 3.67 18.40
C VAL A 66 -2.38 3.83 18.25
N VAL A 67 -2.81 4.01 17.01
CA VAL A 67 -4.22 3.96 16.65
C VAL A 67 -4.48 2.66 15.90
N CYS A 68 -5.12 1.72 16.58
CA CYS A 68 -5.68 0.54 15.93
C CYS A 68 -6.87 0.97 15.07
N SER A 69 -6.78 0.72 13.77
CA SER A 69 -7.82 1.10 12.82
C SER A 69 -8.07 0.02 11.79
N HIS A 70 -9.32 -0.02 11.32
CA HIS A 70 -9.61 -0.70 10.06
C HIS A 70 -8.83 -0.07 8.92
N TYR A 71 -8.53 -0.87 7.90
CA TYR A 71 -7.85 -0.41 6.71
C TYR A 71 -8.44 -0.97 5.42
N ILE A 72 -8.13 -0.30 4.33
CA ILE A 72 -8.37 -0.74 2.96
C ILE A 72 -7.05 -0.75 2.18
N PHE A 73 -6.98 -1.55 1.12
CA PHE A 73 -5.87 -1.51 0.17
C PHE A 73 -6.13 -0.50 -0.95
N ALA A 74 -5.08 0.15 -1.42
CA ALA A 74 -5.11 1.04 -2.57
C ALA A 74 -3.77 1.01 -3.32
N THR A 75 -3.77 1.51 -4.54
CA THR A 75 -2.58 1.62 -5.39
C THR A 75 -2.29 3.09 -5.70
N GLY A 76 -1.03 3.40 -6.03
CA GLY A 76 -0.64 4.75 -6.44
C GLY A 76 -1.14 5.13 -7.83
N ASP A 77 -1.48 4.15 -8.66
CA ASP A 77 -1.97 4.34 -10.02
C ASP A 77 -3.30 3.60 -10.30
N LYS A 78 -4.00 4.04 -11.34
CA LYS A 78 -5.27 3.46 -11.78
C LYS A 78 -5.12 2.04 -12.31
N TYR A 79 -3.96 1.71 -12.88
CA TYR A 79 -3.68 0.40 -13.47
C TYR A 79 -3.66 -0.72 -12.42
N GLY A 80 -3.01 -0.48 -11.29
CA GLY A 80 -3.01 -1.39 -10.15
C GLY A 80 -4.41 -1.60 -9.57
N ALA A 81 -5.18 -0.52 -9.40
CA ALA A 81 -6.55 -0.61 -8.90
C ALA A 81 -7.44 -1.37 -9.86
N ASP A 82 -7.32 -1.09 -11.14
CA ASP A 82 -8.00 -1.81 -12.20
C ASP A 82 -7.68 -3.31 -12.14
N PHE A 83 -6.40 -3.66 -12.06
CA PHE A 83 -5.95 -5.03 -11.87
C PHE A 83 -6.61 -5.71 -10.65
N TYR A 84 -6.59 -5.06 -9.48
CA TYR A 84 -7.19 -5.61 -8.26
C TYR A 84 -8.71 -5.74 -8.34
N SER A 85 -9.39 -4.83 -9.04
CA SER A 85 -10.85 -4.90 -9.24
C SER A 85 -11.30 -6.14 -10.03
N ARG A 86 -10.38 -6.75 -10.79
CA ARG A 86 -10.65 -7.91 -11.66
C ARG A 86 -10.07 -9.22 -11.14
N ARG A 87 -9.13 -9.16 -10.19
CA ARG A 87 -8.32 -10.32 -9.76
C ARG A 87 -9.16 -11.52 -9.32
N SER A 88 -10.31 -11.25 -8.71
CA SER A 88 -11.20 -12.26 -8.14
C SER A 88 -12.59 -12.23 -8.79
N ALA A 89 -12.73 -11.58 -9.94
CA ALA A 89 -14.00 -11.48 -10.65
C ALA A 89 -14.43 -12.84 -11.22
N VAL A 90 -15.71 -13.16 -11.09
CA VAL A 90 -16.35 -14.29 -11.77
C VAL A 90 -17.35 -13.79 -12.81
N GLU A 91 -17.99 -14.70 -13.55
CA GLU A 91 -19.01 -14.33 -14.53
C GLU A 91 -20.15 -13.53 -13.87
N GLY A 92 -20.52 -12.41 -14.50
CA GLY A 92 -21.52 -11.47 -13.98
C GLY A 92 -20.96 -10.41 -13.01
N ASP A 93 -19.67 -10.45 -12.69
CA ASP A 93 -19.00 -9.39 -11.94
C ASP A 93 -18.40 -8.33 -12.86
N VAL A 94 -18.23 -7.12 -12.31
CA VAL A 94 -17.55 -6.00 -12.93
C VAL A 94 -16.61 -5.27 -11.98
N GLY A 95 -15.54 -4.73 -12.56
CA GLY A 95 -14.58 -3.90 -11.86
C GLY A 95 -15.08 -2.47 -11.69
N LEU A 96 -14.88 -1.94 -10.49
CA LEU A 96 -15.13 -0.56 -10.12
C LEU A 96 -13.81 0.02 -9.59
N VAL A 97 -13.39 1.18 -10.11
CA VAL A 97 -12.26 1.94 -9.59
C VAL A 97 -12.76 3.17 -8.87
N VAL A 98 -12.37 3.29 -7.60
CA VAL A 98 -12.56 4.48 -6.78
C VAL A 98 -11.28 5.30 -6.78
N GLU A 99 -11.37 6.57 -7.16
CA GLU A 99 -10.29 7.55 -7.04
C GLU A 99 -10.55 8.44 -5.82
N PHE A 100 -9.54 8.67 -4.99
CA PHE A 100 -9.70 9.44 -3.77
C PHE A 100 -8.39 10.08 -3.30
N GLU A 101 -8.50 11.06 -2.41
CA GLU A 101 -7.34 11.75 -1.81
C GLU A 101 -7.26 11.55 -0.30
N VAL A 102 -6.08 11.19 0.19
CA VAL A 102 -5.83 10.99 1.63
C VAL A 102 -4.55 11.68 2.06
N SER A 103 -4.48 12.05 3.34
CA SER A 103 -3.29 12.62 3.93
C SER A 103 -2.27 11.53 4.28
N LEU A 104 -1.00 11.90 4.28
CA LEU A 104 0.12 10.96 4.51
C LEU A 104 0.02 10.20 5.84
N ASP A 105 -0.55 10.81 6.88
CA ASP A 105 -0.78 10.19 8.20
C ASP A 105 -1.85 9.08 8.17
N GLN A 106 -2.54 8.90 7.05
CA GLN A 106 -3.51 7.83 6.84
C GLN A 106 -2.94 6.67 6.03
N LEU A 107 -1.65 6.71 5.68
CA LEU A 107 -1.03 5.78 4.76
C LEU A 107 0.06 4.95 5.42
N MET A 108 0.15 3.71 4.96
CA MET A 108 1.35 2.88 5.11
C MET A 108 1.66 2.23 3.76
N ILE A 109 2.94 1.94 3.52
CA ILE A 109 3.32 1.02 2.44
C ILE A 109 2.74 -0.37 2.73
N ASP A 110 2.15 -1.01 1.73
CA ASP A 110 1.73 -2.41 1.83
C ASP A 110 2.98 -3.30 1.88
N GLY A 111 3.21 -3.96 3.01
CA GLY A 111 4.40 -4.80 3.20
C GLY A 111 4.41 -6.06 2.34
N ASN A 112 3.27 -6.46 1.76
CA ASN A 112 3.16 -7.70 0.98
C ASN A 112 3.78 -7.61 -0.42
N ASP A 113 4.26 -6.44 -0.83
CA ASP A 113 4.96 -6.23 -2.09
C ASP A 113 6.45 -6.65 -2.01
N TYR A 114 7.38 -5.91 -2.64
CA TYR A 114 8.81 -6.16 -2.46
C TYR A 114 9.26 -5.82 -1.02
N PHE A 115 8.55 -4.93 -0.32
CA PHE A 115 8.94 -4.30 0.93
C PHE A 115 9.31 -5.30 2.02
N ASN A 116 8.47 -6.27 2.40
CA ASN A 116 8.83 -7.21 3.48
C ASN A 116 9.85 -8.28 3.07
N LYS A 117 10.37 -8.28 1.83
CA LYS A 117 11.31 -9.31 1.38
C LYS A 117 12.68 -9.08 2.00
N LEU A 118 13.22 -10.14 2.62
CA LEU A 118 14.54 -10.14 3.30
C LEU A 118 15.67 -9.50 2.48
N PRO A 119 15.78 -9.66 1.14
CA PRO A 119 16.84 -9.02 0.36
C PRO A 119 16.86 -7.49 0.44
N ILE A 120 15.72 -6.82 0.64
CA ILE A 120 15.70 -5.35 0.82
C ILE A 120 16.43 -4.96 2.10
N TRP A 121 16.14 -5.67 3.18
CA TRP A 121 16.63 -5.31 4.53
C TRP A 121 18.00 -5.87 4.85
N LYS A 122 18.42 -6.87 4.07
CA LYS A 122 19.74 -7.48 4.12
C LYS A 122 20.28 -7.57 2.69
N PRO A 123 20.52 -6.43 2.02
CA PRO A 123 21.03 -6.43 0.65
C PRO A 123 22.35 -7.19 0.61
N GLN A 124 22.46 -8.15 -0.31
CA GLN A 124 23.67 -8.95 -0.49
C GLN A 124 24.63 -8.26 -1.46
N SER A 125 24.11 -7.33 -2.26
CA SER A 125 24.84 -6.55 -3.26
C SER A 125 24.49 -5.06 -3.18
N GLN A 126 25.32 -4.22 -3.80
CA GLN A 126 25.00 -2.81 -4.01
C GLN A 126 23.77 -2.65 -4.90
N ASP A 127 23.56 -3.57 -5.84
CA ASP A 127 22.42 -3.57 -6.76
C ASP A 127 21.09 -3.75 -6.01
N ASP A 128 21.04 -4.61 -4.98
CA ASP A 128 19.85 -4.79 -4.13
C ASP A 128 19.46 -3.48 -3.43
N LEU A 129 20.46 -2.76 -2.88
CA LEU A 129 20.24 -1.48 -2.23
C LEU A 129 19.82 -0.39 -3.23
N MET A 130 20.43 -0.37 -4.41
CA MET A 130 20.03 0.56 -5.48
C MET A 130 18.59 0.30 -5.92
N LEU A 131 18.18 -0.96 -6.08
CA LEU A 131 16.80 -1.32 -6.40
C LEU A 131 15.83 -0.84 -5.31
N ALA A 132 16.17 -1.05 -4.03
CA ALA A 132 15.37 -0.54 -2.92
C ALA A 132 15.22 0.99 -2.96
N LYS A 133 16.31 1.72 -3.24
CA LYS A 133 16.31 3.19 -3.39
C LYS A 133 15.48 3.65 -4.59
N MET A 134 15.49 2.91 -5.69
CA MET A 134 14.66 3.22 -6.86
C MET A 134 13.16 3.12 -6.57
N ILE A 135 12.76 2.19 -5.69
CA ILE A 135 11.36 1.97 -5.32
C ILE A 135 10.94 2.92 -4.18
N TYR A 136 11.72 2.99 -3.10
CA TYR A 136 11.34 3.62 -1.83
C TYR A 136 12.10 4.92 -1.53
N GLY A 137 12.95 5.38 -2.44
CA GLY A 137 13.78 6.58 -2.29
C GLY A 137 15.02 6.38 -1.43
N GLU A 138 15.91 7.38 -1.40
CA GLU A 138 17.21 7.32 -0.70
C GLU A 138 17.08 6.99 0.79
N GLU A 139 16.00 7.44 1.41
CA GLU A 139 15.75 7.29 2.85
C GLU A 139 15.57 5.84 3.30
N ILE A 140 15.32 4.89 2.38
CA ILE A 140 15.28 3.47 2.72
C ILE A 140 16.61 2.96 3.28
N GLU A 141 17.73 3.53 2.82
CA GLU A 141 19.08 3.15 3.27
C GLU A 141 19.26 3.40 4.77
N HIS A 142 18.64 4.45 5.30
CA HIS A 142 18.64 4.72 6.75
C HIS A 142 18.08 3.52 7.53
N TYR A 143 16.92 3.01 7.12
CA TYR A 143 16.27 1.88 7.77
C TYR A 143 17.04 0.57 7.58
N VAL A 144 17.60 0.34 6.39
CA VAL A 144 18.48 -0.80 6.13
C VAL A 144 19.69 -0.77 7.08
N ASN A 145 20.34 0.40 7.22
CA ASN A 145 21.49 0.55 8.10
C ASN A 145 21.12 0.33 9.58
N LYS A 146 19.98 0.87 10.03
CA LYS A 146 19.46 0.62 11.38
C LYS A 146 19.25 -0.87 11.62
N ILE A 147 18.53 -1.55 10.74
CA ILE A 147 18.27 -2.99 10.83
C ILE A 147 19.58 -3.81 10.87
N ARG A 148 20.57 -3.48 10.02
CA ARG A 148 21.86 -4.18 10.00
C ARG A 148 22.68 -3.99 11.28
N SER A 149 22.58 -2.81 11.88
CA SER A 149 23.28 -2.47 13.12
C SER A 149 22.62 -3.03 14.38
N THR A 150 21.40 -3.57 14.27
CA THR A 150 20.59 -3.97 15.42
C THR A 150 20.60 -5.48 15.65
N SER A 151 20.55 -5.90 16.92
CA SER A 151 20.58 -7.33 17.32
C SER A 151 19.32 -8.08 16.84
N PRO A 152 19.40 -9.38 16.48
CA PRO A 152 18.43 -10.05 15.60
C PRO A 152 17.00 -10.28 16.10
N LYS A 153 16.69 -10.07 17.39
CA LYS A 153 15.49 -10.67 18.01
C LYS A 153 14.35 -9.73 18.41
N PHE A 154 14.54 -8.41 18.52
CA PHE A 154 13.48 -7.55 19.07
C PHE A 154 13.21 -6.22 18.35
N ASP A 155 14.01 -5.83 17.36
CA ASP A 155 13.88 -4.47 16.78
C ASP A 155 13.53 -4.48 15.28
N PHE A 156 13.66 -5.63 14.59
CA PHE A 156 13.45 -5.72 13.15
C PHE A 156 12.04 -5.30 12.74
N ASP A 157 11.02 -5.88 13.37
CA ASP A 157 9.62 -5.62 13.03
C ASP A 157 9.22 -4.16 13.32
N ILE A 158 9.82 -3.55 14.34
CA ILE A 158 9.58 -2.14 14.69
C ILE A 158 10.19 -1.23 13.62
N TRP A 159 11.42 -1.46 13.20
CA TRP A 159 12.03 -0.69 12.11
C TRP A 159 11.26 -0.84 10.80
N LEU A 160 10.73 -2.02 10.51
CA LEU A 160 9.83 -2.22 9.37
C LEU A 160 8.54 -1.40 9.52
N ARG A 161 7.88 -1.45 10.68
CA ARG A 161 6.65 -0.67 10.95
C ARG A 161 6.88 0.83 10.81
N LEU A 162 8.02 1.34 11.28
CA LEU A 162 8.42 2.73 11.14
C LEU A 162 8.67 3.08 9.67
N ALA A 163 9.43 2.25 8.94
CA ALA A 163 9.73 2.47 7.53
C ALA A 163 8.47 2.51 6.65
N ARG A 164 7.47 1.66 6.95
CA ARG A 164 6.18 1.65 6.23
C ARG A 164 5.38 2.94 6.38
N GLN A 165 5.61 3.68 7.46
CA GLN A 165 4.90 4.91 7.80
C GLN A 165 5.72 6.17 7.58
N ASP A 166 6.99 6.06 7.17
CA ASP A 166 7.81 7.22 6.87
C ASP A 166 7.26 7.94 5.63
N THR A 167 6.82 9.18 5.82
CA THR A 167 6.30 10.02 4.75
C THR A 167 7.23 10.15 3.54
N LYS A 168 8.56 10.16 3.72
CA LYS A 168 9.50 10.25 2.61
C LYS A 168 9.50 8.97 1.77
N LEU A 169 9.43 7.80 2.42
CA LEU A 169 9.34 6.50 1.74
C LEU A 169 7.99 6.36 1.04
N ILE A 170 6.90 6.79 1.68
CA ILE A 170 5.55 6.77 1.09
C ILE A 170 5.49 7.63 -0.17
N ILE A 171 6.05 8.85 -0.13
CA ILE A 171 6.10 9.76 -1.29
C ILE A 171 6.92 9.14 -2.41
N ALA A 172 8.11 8.63 -2.11
CA ALA A 172 8.97 8.01 -3.10
C ALA A 172 8.32 6.78 -3.75
N HIS A 173 7.70 5.91 -2.94
CA HIS A 173 6.95 4.74 -3.41
C HIS A 173 5.82 5.12 -4.36
N HIS A 174 5.07 6.18 -4.04
CA HIS A 174 4.00 6.66 -4.91
C HIS A 174 4.50 7.24 -6.22
N GLN A 175 5.68 7.88 -6.19
CA GLN A 175 6.35 8.44 -7.36
C GLN A 175 7.13 7.40 -8.18
N ASN A 176 7.26 6.17 -7.70
CA ASN A 176 7.86 5.09 -8.47
C ASN A 176 7.02 4.83 -9.73
N THR A 177 7.58 5.13 -10.89
CA THR A 177 6.98 4.81 -12.21
C THR A 177 7.89 3.92 -13.05
N LYS A 178 9.04 3.49 -12.49
CA LYS A 178 10.11 2.82 -13.24
C LYS A 178 10.20 1.34 -12.91
N VAL A 179 9.92 0.98 -11.67
CA VAL A 179 10.06 -0.39 -11.18
C VAL A 179 8.68 -0.99 -10.99
N CYS A 180 8.32 -1.96 -11.84
CA CYS A 180 7.15 -2.78 -11.64
C CYS A 180 7.39 -3.76 -10.48
N LEU A 181 6.52 -3.69 -9.48
CA LEU A 181 6.45 -4.64 -8.38
C LEU A 181 5.58 -5.81 -8.80
N LYS A 182 6.06 -7.02 -8.54
CA LYS A 182 5.34 -8.26 -8.83
C LYS A 182 4.66 -8.77 -7.57
N ALA A 183 3.32 -8.69 -7.49
CA ALA A 183 2.56 -9.45 -6.48
C ALA A 183 2.46 -10.92 -6.88
N GLY A 184 3.58 -11.65 -6.81
CA GLY A 184 3.61 -13.08 -7.11
C GLY A 184 3.02 -13.42 -8.49
N HIS A 185 1.95 -14.23 -8.53
CA HIS A 185 1.28 -14.71 -9.75
C HIS A 185 0.19 -13.77 -10.29
N LEU A 186 0.05 -12.58 -9.72
CA LEU A 186 -1.19 -11.84 -9.81
C LEU A 186 -1.08 -10.67 -10.80
N GLY A 187 -0.07 -9.80 -10.76
CA GLY A 187 0.09 -8.74 -11.76
C GLY A 187 1.27 -7.80 -11.48
N ASN A 188 1.45 -6.82 -12.37
CA ASN A 188 2.42 -5.74 -12.24
C ASN A 188 1.71 -4.48 -11.71
N TYR A 189 2.30 -3.79 -10.74
CA TYR A 189 1.89 -2.45 -10.31
C TYR A 189 3.13 -1.73 -9.76
N HIS A 190 3.10 -0.41 -9.62
CA HIS A 190 4.27 0.32 -9.16
C HIS A 190 4.28 0.58 -7.65
N SER A 191 3.10 0.71 -7.05
CA SER A 191 2.96 0.96 -5.62
C SER A 191 1.62 0.48 -5.07
N ALA A 192 1.68 -0.03 -3.84
CA ALA A 192 0.54 -0.47 -3.06
C ALA A 192 0.62 0.10 -1.64
N PHE A 193 -0.55 0.47 -1.12
CA PHE A 193 -0.69 1.15 0.15
C PHE A 193 -1.80 0.50 0.98
N ILE A 194 -1.59 0.54 2.28
CA ILE A 194 -2.63 0.39 3.29
C ILE A 194 -3.12 1.78 3.65
N VAL A 195 -4.44 1.97 3.60
CA VAL A 195 -5.10 3.24 3.89
C VAL A 195 -6.01 3.07 5.08
N ARG A 196 -5.87 3.96 6.06
CA ARG A 196 -6.75 4.03 7.23
C ARG A 196 -8.21 4.25 6.80
N SER A 197 -9.11 3.38 7.28
CA SER A 197 -10.55 3.40 6.98
C SER A 197 -11.35 3.90 8.20
N PRO A 198 -12.42 4.68 8.02
CA PRO A 198 -13.07 5.03 6.76
C PRO A 198 -12.40 6.19 5.99
N VAL A 199 -12.45 6.12 4.66
CA VAL A 199 -12.20 7.27 3.78
C VAL A 199 -13.53 7.99 3.60
N SER A 200 -13.61 9.25 4.04
CA SER A 200 -14.83 10.06 3.94
C SER A 200 -15.28 10.27 2.48
N ALA A 201 -16.60 10.36 2.25
CA ALA A 201 -17.19 10.64 0.95
C ALA A 201 -16.60 11.89 0.28
N CYS A 202 -16.32 12.96 1.03
CA CYS A 202 -15.75 14.19 0.48
C CYS A 202 -14.30 14.04 -0.03
N LYS A 203 -13.63 12.93 0.29
CA LYS A 203 -12.31 12.58 -0.23
C LYS A 203 -12.38 11.74 -1.52
N VAL A 204 -13.54 11.17 -1.84
CA VAL A 204 -13.78 10.42 -3.07
C VAL A 204 -13.95 11.42 -4.19
N THR A 205 -13.07 11.37 -5.19
CA THR A 205 -13.06 12.31 -6.31
C THR A 205 -13.71 11.72 -7.57
N ASN A 206 -13.70 10.38 -7.71
CA ASN A 206 -14.33 9.69 -8.83
C ASN A 206 -14.67 8.25 -8.46
N VAL A 207 -15.75 7.72 -9.06
CA VAL A 207 -16.07 6.29 -9.06
C VAL A 207 -16.45 5.91 -10.48
N SER A 208 -15.62 5.10 -11.12
CA SER A 208 -15.77 4.72 -12.53
C SER A 208 -15.84 3.21 -12.70
N ARG A 209 -16.64 2.79 -13.67
CA ARG A 209 -16.59 1.42 -14.18
C ARG A 209 -15.27 1.19 -14.87
N VAL A 210 -14.74 -0.01 -14.73
CA VAL A 210 -13.64 -0.48 -15.54
C VAL A 210 -14.16 -0.84 -16.93
N GLU A 211 -13.76 -0.07 -17.94
CA GLU A 211 -14.07 -0.34 -19.34
C GLU A 211 -13.10 -1.39 -19.91
N ASN A 212 -13.60 -2.26 -20.79
CA ASN A 212 -12.86 -3.30 -21.52
C ASN A 212 -12.18 -4.37 -20.63
N PHE A 213 -12.82 -5.55 -20.55
CA PHE A 213 -12.19 -6.77 -20.03
C PHE A 213 -10.99 -7.16 -20.89
N VAL A 214 -9.77 -6.99 -20.39
CA VAL A 214 -8.58 -7.60 -20.98
C VAL A 214 -8.11 -8.69 -20.02
N PRO A 215 -8.41 -9.97 -20.32
CA PRO A 215 -7.98 -11.07 -19.48
C PRO A 215 -6.44 -11.17 -19.45
N LYS A 216 -5.97 -11.73 -18.34
CA LYS A 216 -4.60 -11.89 -17.78
C LYS A 216 -3.40 -12.15 -18.72
N ASN A 217 -3.59 -12.39 -20.03
CA ASN A 217 -2.55 -12.92 -20.93
C ASN A 217 -1.92 -11.91 -21.90
N SER A 218 -2.22 -10.60 -21.83
CA SER A 218 -1.78 -9.64 -22.85
C SER A 218 -0.67 -8.67 -22.42
N VAL A 219 -0.14 -8.76 -21.19
CA VAL A 219 0.94 -7.89 -20.73
C VAL A 219 2.21 -8.73 -20.54
N PRO A 220 3.29 -8.49 -21.32
CA PRO A 220 4.54 -9.20 -21.14
C PRO A 220 5.06 -9.03 -19.71
N LEU A 221 5.30 -10.16 -19.04
CA LEU A 221 6.00 -10.18 -17.77
C LEU A 221 7.46 -9.81 -18.04
N ALA A 222 7.91 -8.66 -17.54
CA ALA A 222 9.32 -8.43 -17.32
C ALA A 222 9.75 -9.36 -16.19
N THR A 223 10.26 -10.54 -16.53
CA THR A 223 10.96 -11.40 -15.59
C THR A 223 12.36 -10.85 -15.40
N PHE A 224 12.66 -10.35 -14.20
CA PHE A 224 14.05 -10.30 -13.75
C PHE A 224 14.48 -11.76 -13.53
N ASN A 225 15.45 -12.20 -14.33
CA ASN A 225 16.19 -13.45 -14.11
C ASN A 225 17.20 -13.25 -13.00
#